data_AF-A0A317M5L1-F1
#
_entry.id   AF-A0A317M5L1-F1
#
_cell.length_a   1.000
_cell.length_b   1.000
_cell.length_c   1.000
_cell.angle_alpha   90.00
_cell.angle_beta   90.00
_cell.angle_gamma   90.00
#
_symmetry.space_group_name_H-M   'P 1'
#
loop_
_entity.id
_entity.type
_entity.pdbx_description
1 polymer ?
#
loop_
_entity_poly.entity_id
_entity_poly.type
_entity_poly.pdbx_seq_one_letter_code
_entity_poly.pdbx_strand_id
1 'polypeptide(L)'
;MSYYIRVLGTQDPDIHLDEIIEALDNEELKVRLGILKSELPEKWTHLELKNERDKLLAVVNRDVIKEGKFGKEELDEFKETILDFQPTTAAKWLNEFFDRVRVIYAFKLMDIGLEEDNYPIITSTQSYIWERVKGILQADEEGFSNEEGYHILWQFPDDADGSWNCAVLNADGNWENFCMDLADKAQRKAFKEGVVPAGAKRV
;
A
#
# COMPACT_ATOMS: atom_id res chain seq x y z
N MET A 1 -18.17 4.66 -2.54
CA MET A 1 -17.28 4.61 -1.36
C MET A 1 -15.95 5.22 -1.79
N SER A 2 -15.18 5.81 -0.88
CA SER A 2 -13.84 6.33 -1.25
C SER A 2 -12.85 5.17 -1.26
N TYR A 3 -12.01 5.10 -2.29
CA TYR A 3 -10.96 4.09 -2.42
C TYR A 3 -9.70 4.56 -1.70
N TYR A 4 -9.12 3.68 -0.89
CA TYR A 4 -7.88 3.92 -0.17
C TYR A 4 -6.75 3.00 -0.60
N ILE A 5 -5.56 3.59 -0.68
CA ILE A 5 -4.30 2.86 -0.60
C ILE A 5 -3.62 3.25 0.72
N ARG A 6 -2.95 2.30 1.35
CA ARG A 6 -2.30 2.48 2.65
C ARG A 6 -0.87 2.03 2.60
N VAL A 7 0.00 2.76 3.30
CA VAL A 7 1.36 2.35 3.61
C VAL A 7 1.43 2.06 5.10
N LEU A 8 1.70 0.82 5.47
CA LEU A 8 1.84 0.39 6.87
C LEU A 8 3.32 0.31 7.20
N GLY A 9 3.84 1.35 7.86
CA GLY A 9 5.26 1.54 8.15
C GLY A 9 5.70 0.92 9.48
N THR A 10 6.86 0.25 9.48
CA THR A 10 7.50 -0.24 10.73
C THR A 10 8.40 0.81 11.38
N GLN A 11 8.72 1.86 10.64
CA GLN A 11 9.44 3.04 11.09
C GLN A 11 8.55 4.27 10.94
N ASP A 12 8.79 5.25 11.80
CA ASP A 12 8.07 6.53 11.79
C ASP A 12 9.06 7.70 11.75
N PRO A 13 9.84 7.85 10.65
CA PRO A 13 10.71 9.01 10.50
C PRO A 13 9.88 10.27 10.21
N ASP A 14 10.41 11.43 10.57
CA ASP A 14 9.91 12.69 10.04
C ASP A 14 10.20 12.74 8.52
N ILE A 15 9.18 13.01 7.71
CA ILE A 15 9.29 13.12 6.24
C ILE A 15 8.98 14.56 5.86
N HIS A 16 9.98 15.31 5.42
CA HIS A 16 9.79 16.70 5.00
C HIS A 16 9.12 16.78 3.62
N LEU A 17 8.18 17.72 3.43
CA LEU A 17 7.48 17.89 2.15
C LEU A 17 8.41 18.21 0.98
N ASP A 18 9.42 19.04 1.21
CA ASP A 18 10.42 19.38 0.18
C ASP A 18 11.11 18.14 -0.40
N GLU A 19 11.36 17.11 0.41
CA GLU A 19 11.98 15.88 -0.09
C GLU A 19 10.99 15.05 -0.94
N ILE A 20 9.68 15.09 -0.63
CA ILE A 20 8.63 14.51 -1.48
C ILE A 20 8.60 15.24 -2.83
N ILE A 21 8.61 16.58 -2.81
CA ILE A 21 8.60 17.41 -4.02
C ILE A 21 9.83 17.09 -4.87
N GLU A 22 11.03 17.04 -4.27
CA GLU A 22 12.27 16.72 -4.97
C GLU A 22 12.23 15.35 -5.64
N ALA A 23 11.67 14.33 -4.97
CA ALA A 23 11.54 13.00 -5.56
C ALA A 23 10.59 12.99 -6.76
N LEU A 24 9.45 13.70 -6.68
CA LEU A 24 8.52 13.79 -7.80
C LEU A 24 9.09 14.61 -8.96
N ASP A 25 9.80 15.71 -8.66
CA ASP A 25 10.46 16.53 -9.68
C ASP A 25 11.55 15.74 -10.44
N ASN A 26 12.27 14.82 -9.75
CA ASN A 26 13.26 13.93 -10.38
C ASN A 26 12.63 12.93 -11.36
N GLU A 27 11.33 12.66 -11.24
CA GLU A 27 10.54 11.85 -12.17
C GLU A 27 9.78 12.72 -13.20
N GLU A 28 10.08 14.03 -13.26
CA GLU A 28 9.39 15.02 -14.09
C GLU A 28 7.89 15.18 -13.75
N LEU A 29 7.48 14.79 -12.54
CA LEU A 29 6.10 14.86 -12.06
C LEU A 29 5.85 16.15 -11.28
N LYS A 30 5.09 17.06 -11.88
CA LYS A 30 4.76 18.35 -11.25
C LYS A 30 3.63 18.21 -10.24
N VAL A 31 3.96 18.42 -8.98
CA VAL A 31 3.02 18.35 -7.86
C VAL A 31 2.86 19.69 -7.15
N ARG A 32 1.68 19.91 -6.56
CA ARG A 32 1.44 20.95 -5.54
C ARG A 32 0.98 20.26 -4.27
N LEU A 33 1.69 20.52 -3.17
CA LEU A 33 1.37 19.97 -1.85
C LEU A 33 0.65 21.01 -0.99
N GLY A 34 -0.40 20.59 -0.30
CA GLY A 34 -1.10 21.39 0.69
C GLY A 34 -1.10 20.71 2.06
N ILE A 35 -0.97 21.47 3.13
CA ILE A 35 -1.11 20.96 4.51
C ILE A 35 -2.07 21.85 5.30
N LEU A 36 -2.48 21.39 6.48
CA LEU A 36 -3.29 22.21 7.38
C LEU A 36 -2.50 23.45 7.80
N LYS A 37 -3.19 24.60 7.92
CA LYS A 37 -2.56 25.89 8.28
C LYS A 37 -1.83 25.88 9.63
N SER A 38 -2.18 24.94 10.51
CA SER A 38 -1.57 24.76 11.82
C SER A 38 -0.34 23.83 11.81
N GLU A 39 -0.04 23.20 10.68
CA GLU A 39 1.04 22.24 10.53
C GLU A 39 2.26 22.85 9.85
N LEU A 40 3.38 22.14 9.96
CA LEU A 40 4.66 22.54 9.40
C LEU A 40 5.09 21.53 8.32
N PRO A 41 5.85 21.95 7.29
CA PRO A 41 6.35 21.03 6.25
C PRO A 41 7.17 19.84 6.77
N GLU A 42 7.86 20.01 7.90
CA GLU A 42 8.60 18.94 8.58
C GLU A 42 7.72 18.04 9.46
N LYS A 43 6.50 18.47 9.79
CA LYS A 43 5.60 17.81 10.75
C LYS A 43 4.15 18.01 10.36
N TRP A 44 3.69 17.12 9.49
CA TRP A 44 2.33 17.10 8.98
C TRP A 44 1.63 15.80 9.37
N THR A 45 0.32 15.88 9.52
CA THR A 45 -0.56 14.71 9.65
C THR A 45 -1.57 14.62 8.52
N HIS A 46 -1.68 15.68 7.73
CA HIS A 46 -2.60 15.78 6.61
C HIS A 46 -1.93 16.45 5.41
N LEU A 47 -1.95 15.78 4.27
CA LEU A 47 -1.34 16.23 3.03
C LEU A 47 -2.34 16.14 1.87
N GLU A 48 -2.59 17.26 1.22
CA GLU A 48 -3.32 17.34 -0.05
C GLU A 48 -2.32 17.20 -1.21
N LEU A 49 -2.46 16.15 -2.03
CA LEU A 49 -1.73 16.03 -3.29
C LEU A 49 -2.55 16.63 -4.42
N LYS A 50 -1.98 17.59 -5.13
CA LYS A 50 -2.60 18.25 -6.27
C LYS A 50 -1.69 18.22 -7.48
N ASN A 51 -2.28 18.18 -8.68
CA ASN A 51 -1.52 18.35 -9.91
C ASN A 51 -1.15 19.83 -10.14
N GLU A 52 -0.39 20.12 -11.20
CA GLU A 52 0.04 21.47 -11.57
C GLU A 52 -1.12 22.48 -11.75
N ARG A 53 -2.33 21.98 -12.05
CA ARG A 53 -3.57 22.76 -12.25
C ARG A 53 -4.36 22.94 -10.95
N ASP A 54 -3.76 22.63 -9.81
CA ASP A 54 -4.36 22.77 -8.47
C ASP A 54 -5.61 21.88 -8.26
N LYS A 55 -5.71 20.76 -8.99
CA LYS A 55 -6.77 19.77 -8.78
C LYS A 55 -6.33 18.73 -7.76
N LEU A 56 -7.18 18.50 -6.75
CA LEU A 56 -6.95 17.50 -5.71
C LEU A 56 -7.03 16.08 -6.27
N LEU A 57 -5.92 15.36 -6.17
CA LEU A 57 -5.76 13.98 -6.63
C LEU A 57 -5.99 12.99 -5.50
N ALA A 58 -5.41 13.28 -4.33
CA ALA A 58 -5.53 12.46 -3.14
C ALA A 58 -5.35 13.30 -1.87
N VAL A 59 -5.85 12.77 -0.75
CA VAL A 59 -5.57 13.25 0.59
C VAL A 59 -4.84 12.15 1.34
N VAL A 60 -3.70 12.46 1.93
CA VAL A 60 -2.90 11.53 2.74
C VAL A 60 -3.01 11.93 4.20
N ASN A 61 -3.51 11.02 5.02
CA ASN A 61 -3.46 11.16 6.47
C ASN A 61 -2.36 10.27 7.03
N ARG A 62 -1.59 10.81 7.98
CA ARG A 62 -0.54 10.09 8.71
C ARG A 62 -1.06 9.76 10.11
N ASP A 63 -1.34 8.49 10.33
CA ASP A 63 -1.92 7.96 11.56
C ASP A 63 -0.88 7.14 12.33
N VAL A 64 -0.33 7.72 13.38
CA VAL A 64 0.63 7.03 14.26
C VAL A 64 -0.09 5.98 15.09
N ILE A 65 0.50 4.79 15.21
CA ILE A 65 -0.01 3.70 16.04
C ILE A 65 0.25 4.01 17.51
N LYS A 66 -0.80 4.47 18.19
CA LYS A 66 -0.80 4.78 19.62
C LYS A 66 -2.17 4.53 20.21
N GLU A 67 -2.23 4.06 21.45
CA GLU A 67 -3.49 3.83 22.16
C GLU A 67 -4.42 5.05 22.14
N GLY A 68 -5.69 4.81 21.82
CA GLY A 68 -6.73 5.84 21.68
C GLY A 68 -6.57 6.74 20.45
N LYS A 69 -5.80 6.31 19.43
CA LYS A 69 -5.68 6.99 18.13
C LYS A 69 -6.23 6.11 17.02
N PHE A 70 -6.71 6.77 15.97
CA PHE A 70 -7.33 6.15 14.80
C PHE A 70 -6.45 5.05 14.17
N GLY A 71 -5.15 5.30 14.00
CA GLY A 71 -4.24 4.29 13.44
C GLY A 71 -4.22 2.97 14.23
N LYS A 72 -4.34 3.02 15.57
CA LYS A 72 -4.40 1.80 16.39
C LYS A 72 -5.73 1.06 16.20
N GLU A 73 -6.84 1.78 16.14
CA GLU A 73 -8.18 1.22 15.89
C GLU A 73 -8.21 0.52 14.52
N GLU A 74 -7.72 1.18 13.47
CA GLU A 74 -7.65 0.61 12.12
C GLU A 74 -6.76 -0.65 12.06
N LEU A 75 -5.60 -0.63 12.72
CA LEU A 75 -4.70 -1.78 12.77
C LEU A 75 -5.31 -2.96 13.52
N ASP A 76 -6.10 -2.70 14.57
CA ASP A 76 -6.80 -3.74 15.32
C ASP A 76 -7.92 -4.38 14.49
N GLU A 77 -8.69 -3.58 13.74
CA GLU A 77 -9.70 -4.09 12.80
C GLU A 77 -9.08 -5.03 11.74
N PHE A 78 -7.91 -4.65 11.19
CA PHE A 78 -7.17 -5.55 10.31
C PHE A 78 -6.78 -6.84 11.02
N LYS A 79 -6.22 -6.78 12.23
CA LYS A 79 -5.82 -7.97 12.99
C LYS A 79 -6.98 -8.94 13.27
N GLU A 80 -8.16 -8.42 13.54
CA GLU A 80 -9.35 -9.22 13.84
C GLU A 80 -9.82 -10.04 12.63
N THR A 81 -9.64 -9.53 11.42
CA THR A 81 -10.20 -10.11 10.19
C THR A 81 -9.16 -10.80 9.30
N ILE A 82 -7.88 -10.42 9.39
CA ILE A 82 -6.85 -10.86 8.43
C ILE A 82 -6.68 -12.38 8.36
N LEU A 83 -6.92 -13.07 9.48
CA LEU A 83 -6.74 -14.52 9.59
C LEU A 83 -7.81 -15.34 8.83
N ASP A 84 -8.90 -14.71 8.40
CA ASP A 84 -9.95 -15.34 7.59
C ASP A 84 -9.59 -15.38 6.09
N PHE A 85 -8.53 -14.68 5.69
CA PHE A 85 -8.11 -14.57 4.29
C PHE A 85 -7.05 -15.62 3.90
N GLN A 86 -6.83 -15.71 2.59
CA GLN A 86 -5.93 -16.66 1.96
C GLN A 86 -4.81 -15.94 1.23
N PRO A 87 -3.58 -16.48 1.23
CA PRO A 87 -3.17 -17.76 1.82
C PRO A 87 -3.01 -17.68 3.34
N THR A 88 -3.29 -18.78 4.04
CA THR A 88 -3.18 -18.82 5.51
C THR A 88 -1.77 -18.49 6.01
N THR A 89 -0.72 -18.83 5.25
CA THR A 89 0.67 -18.50 5.60
C THR A 89 0.92 -17.00 5.56
N ALA A 90 0.45 -16.31 4.53
CA ALA A 90 0.56 -14.85 4.41
C ALA A 90 -0.31 -14.13 5.46
N ALA A 91 -1.54 -14.61 5.71
CA ALA A 91 -2.42 -14.05 6.73
C ALA A 91 -1.79 -14.09 8.13
N LYS A 92 -1.13 -15.22 8.49
CA LYS A 92 -0.38 -15.34 9.75
C LYS A 92 0.81 -14.39 9.80
N TRP A 93 1.61 -14.35 8.73
CA TRP A 93 2.74 -13.42 8.64
C TRP A 93 2.30 -11.96 8.78
N LEU A 94 1.19 -11.57 8.15
CA LEU A 94 0.62 -10.21 8.27
C LEU A 94 0.17 -9.91 9.70
N ASN A 95 -0.50 -10.86 10.36
CA ASN A 95 -0.92 -10.69 11.75
C ASN A 95 0.27 -10.40 12.69
N GLU A 96 1.38 -11.10 12.49
CA GLU A 96 2.66 -10.86 13.18
C GLU A 96 3.33 -9.54 12.73
N PHE A 97 3.27 -9.21 11.44
CA PHE A 97 3.81 -7.95 10.90
C PHE A 97 3.14 -6.74 11.56
N PHE A 98 1.82 -6.81 11.79
CA PHE A 98 1.05 -5.73 12.41
C PHE A 98 1.54 -5.38 13.81
N ASP A 99 2.19 -6.28 14.56
CA ASP A 99 2.84 -5.93 15.84
C ASP A 99 4.01 -4.95 15.69
N ARG A 100 4.59 -4.86 14.50
CA ARG A 100 5.73 -3.99 14.19
C ARG A 100 5.33 -2.64 13.60
N VAL A 101 4.07 -2.46 13.20
CA VAL A 101 3.59 -1.24 12.55
C VAL A 101 3.57 -0.08 13.55
N ARG A 102 4.14 1.06 13.15
CA ARG A 102 4.25 2.28 13.95
C ARG A 102 3.47 3.44 13.38
N VAL A 103 3.19 3.43 12.08
CA VAL A 103 2.47 4.49 11.38
C VAL A 103 1.74 3.92 10.17
N ILE A 104 0.57 4.48 9.87
CA ILE A 104 -0.19 4.22 8.65
C ILE A 104 -0.29 5.54 7.89
N TYR A 105 0.04 5.51 6.60
CA TYR A 105 -0.27 6.61 5.68
C TYR A 105 -1.44 6.18 4.81
N ALA A 106 -2.61 6.75 5.05
CA ALA A 106 -3.83 6.44 4.33
C ALA A 106 -4.09 7.49 3.23
N PHE A 107 -3.95 7.06 1.98
CA PHE A 107 -4.22 7.87 0.79
C PHE A 107 -5.67 7.65 0.38
N LYS A 108 -6.50 8.67 0.55
CA LYS A 108 -7.85 8.73 0.01
C LYS A 108 -7.80 9.26 -1.41
N LEU A 109 -8.08 8.43 -2.40
CA LEU A 109 -8.01 8.83 -3.80
C LEU A 109 -9.29 9.56 -4.24
N MET A 110 -9.12 10.59 -5.05
CA MET A 110 -10.20 11.26 -5.78
C MET A 110 -10.32 10.64 -7.17
N ASP A 111 -11.49 10.70 -7.80
CA ASP A 111 -11.71 10.11 -9.13
C ASP A 111 -10.70 10.61 -10.17
N ILE A 112 -10.38 11.92 -10.14
CA ILE A 112 -9.36 12.52 -11.03
C ILE A 112 -7.95 11.98 -10.77
N GLY A 113 -7.67 11.53 -9.55
CA GLY A 113 -6.39 10.93 -9.19
C GLY A 113 -6.17 9.55 -9.82
N LEU A 114 -7.24 8.85 -10.19
CA LEU A 114 -7.18 7.54 -10.86
C LEU A 114 -6.97 7.64 -12.38
N GLU A 115 -7.00 8.85 -12.94
CA GLU A 115 -6.69 9.08 -14.36
C GLU A 115 -5.20 8.80 -14.64
N GLU A 116 -4.90 8.21 -15.80
CA GLU A 116 -3.55 7.77 -16.21
C GLU A 116 -2.47 8.87 -16.07
N ASP A 117 -2.81 10.11 -16.40
CA ASP A 117 -1.88 11.25 -16.32
C ASP A 117 -1.61 11.73 -14.87
N ASN A 118 -2.51 11.42 -13.93
CA ASN A 118 -2.41 11.89 -12.54
C ASN A 118 -1.94 10.77 -11.59
N TYR A 119 -2.24 9.51 -11.91
CA TYR A 119 -1.92 8.37 -11.06
C TYR A 119 -0.42 8.23 -10.72
N PRO A 120 0.52 8.52 -11.64
CA PRO A 120 1.96 8.53 -11.31
C PRO A 120 2.31 9.39 -10.10
N ILE A 121 1.71 10.58 -9.94
CA ILE A 121 1.96 11.46 -8.78
C ILE A 121 1.61 10.75 -7.47
N ILE A 122 0.51 9.98 -7.46
CA ILE A 122 0.05 9.23 -6.29
C ILE A 122 1.02 8.09 -6.00
N THR A 123 1.34 7.28 -7.01
CA THR A 123 2.19 6.09 -6.85
C THR A 123 3.64 6.45 -6.51
N SER A 124 4.19 7.54 -7.05
CA SER A 124 5.54 8.01 -6.73
C SER A 124 5.59 8.57 -5.31
N THR A 125 4.56 9.31 -4.88
CA THR A 125 4.47 9.76 -3.48
C THR A 125 4.31 8.57 -2.52
N GLN A 126 3.48 7.59 -2.86
CA GLN A 126 3.31 6.36 -2.07
C GLN A 126 4.64 5.61 -1.95
N SER A 127 5.33 5.37 -3.07
CA SER A 127 6.62 4.67 -3.11
C SER A 127 7.67 5.38 -2.27
N TYR A 128 7.76 6.70 -2.41
CA TYR A 128 8.67 7.54 -1.64
C TYR A 128 8.46 7.42 -0.12
N ILE A 129 7.20 7.42 0.33
CA ILE A 129 6.85 7.24 1.75
C ILE A 129 7.16 5.81 2.18
N TRP A 130 6.71 4.81 1.42
CA TRP A 130 6.88 3.38 1.68
C TRP A 130 8.34 2.99 1.90
N GLU A 131 9.24 3.48 1.05
CA GLU A 131 10.68 3.23 1.17
C GLU A 131 11.28 3.80 2.46
N ARG A 132 10.77 4.92 2.97
CA ARG A 132 11.26 5.57 4.20
C ARG A 132 10.75 4.89 5.46
N VAL A 133 9.49 4.48 5.44
CA VAL A 133 8.86 3.87 6.62
C VAL A 133 9.14 2.37 6.74
N LYS A 134 9.79 1.75 5.73
CA LYS A 134 10.12 0.31 5.68
C LYS A 134 8.89 -0.53 5.98
N GLY A 135 7.89 -0.42 5.10
CA GLY A 135 6.54 -0.93 5.34
C GLY A 135 6.06 -1.96 4.33
N ILE A 136 4.76 -2.19 4.36
CA ILE A 136 4.00 -2.90 3.33
C ILE A 136 2.92 -1.98 2.76
N LEU A 137 2.34 -2.37 1.63
CA LEU A 137 1.23 -1.69 1.00
C LEU A 137 -0.07 -2.46 1.26
N GLN A 138 -1.18 -1.73 1.30
CA GLN A 138 -2.53 -2.28 1.20
C GLN A 138 -3.35 -1.42 0.25
N ALA A 139 -4.20 -2.04 -0.54
CA ALA A 139 -5.19 -1.36 -1.38
C ALA A 139 -6.57 -1.98 -1.16
N ASP A 140 -7.60 -1.14 -1.06
CA ASP A 140 -8.97 -1.60 -0.90
C ASP A 140 -9.35 -2.55 -2.04
N GLU A 141 -10.02 -3.66 -1.70
CA GLU A 141 -10.45 -4.69 -2.67
C GLU A 141 -9.31 -5.38 -3.45
N GLU A 142 -8.04 -5.13 -3.13
CA GLU A 142 -6.91 -5.81 -3.75
C GLU A 142 -6.21 -6.69 -2.72
N GLY A 143 -5.81 -6.11 -1.59
CA GLY A 143 -5.18 -6.79 -0.46
C GLY A 143 -3.83 -6.18 -0.07
N PHE A 144 -2.93 -7.01 0.47
CA PHE A 144 -1.66 -6.58 1.07
C PHE A 144 -0.45 -7.04 0.26
N SER A 145 0.65 -6.29 0.36
CA SER A 145 1.96 -6.70 -0.13
C SER A 145 2.87 -7.26 0.98
N ASN A 146 3.98 -7.89 0.58
CA ASN A 146 5.15 -8.03 1.44
C ASN A 146 6.00 -6.74 1.45
N GLU A 147 7.12 -6.78 2.17
CA GLU A 147 8.08 -5.65 2.29
C GLU A 147 8.80 -5.31 0.96
N GLU A 148 8.68 -6.15 -0.07
CA GLU A 148 9.25 -5.96 -1.41
C GLU A 148 8.19 -5.47 -2.43
N GLY A 149 6.94 -5.27 -2.01
CA GLY A 149 5.85 -4.79 -2.87
C GLY A 149 5.14 -5.87 -3.68
N TYR A 150 5.43 -7.16 -3.44
CA TYR A 150 4.69 -8.26 -4.07
C TYR A 150 3.41 -8.54 -3.31
N HIS A 151 2.31 -8.75 -4.04
CA HIS A 151 1.01 -9.05 -3.46
C HIS A 151 0.98 -10.43 -2.77
N ILE A 152 0.50 -10.52 -1.53
CA ILE A 152 0.58 -11.74 -0.71
C ILE A 152 -0.75 -12.26 -0.18
N LEU A 153 -1.86 -11.52 -0.29
CA LEU A 153 -3.13 -11.92 0.30
C LEU A 153 -4.31 -11.61 -0.60
N TRP A 154 -5.03 -12.65 -1.03
CA TRP A 154 -6.11 -12.53 -2.00
C TRP A 154 -7.31 -11.77 -1.43
N GLN A 155 -7.49 -10.53 -1.89
CA GLN A 155 -8.72 -9.77 -1.69
C GLN A 155 -9.30 -9.21 -2.99
N PHE A 156 -8.65 -9.48 -4.13
CA PHE A 156 -9.11 -9.12 -5.47
C PHE A 156 -10.58 -9.51 -5.73
N PRO A 157 -11.33 -8.68 -6.48
CA PRO A 157 -12.67 -9.00 -6.90
C PRO A 157 -12.67 -10.20 -7.87
N ASP A 158 -13.83 -10.82 -8.03
CA ASP A 158 -13.98 -12.04 -8.85
C ASP A 158 -13.70 -11.80 -10.34
N ASP A 159 -13.87 -10.58 -10.82
CA ASP A 159 -13.63 -10.15 -12.21
C ASP A 159 -12.24 -9.55 -12.46
N ALA A 160 -11.34 -9.54 -11.46
CA ALA A 160 -9.97 -9.06 -11.63
C ALA A 160 -9.22 -9.81 -12.75
N ASP A 161 -8.51 -9.07 -13.59
CA ASP A 161 -7.72 -9.58 -14.71
C ASP A 161 -6.35 -8.89 -14.82
N GLY A 162 -5.53 -9.36 -15.76
CA GLY A 162 -4.20 -8.78 -16.01
C GLY A 162 -3.07 -9.45 -15.25
N SER A 163 -1.85 -9.05 -15.61
CA SER A 163 -0.61 -9.58 -15.05
C SER A 163 -0.29 -8.90 -13.72
N TRP A 164 -0.07 -9.67 -12.66
CA TRP A 164 0.20 -9.11 -11.32
C TRP A 164 1.38 -9.76 -10.63
N ASN A 165 2.16 -8.96 -9.90
CA ASN A 165 3.31 -9.41 -9.12
C ASN A 165 2.85 -9.89 -7.75
N CYS A 166 3.12 -11.16 -7.47
CA CYS A 166 2.65 -11.87 -6.28
C CYS A 166 3.82 -12.59 -5.59
N ALA A 167 3.64 -12.92 -4.31
CA ALA A 167 4.55 -13.77 -3.57
C ALA A 167 3.78 -14.73 -2.66
N VAL A 168 4.34 -15.92 -2.44
CA VAL A 168 3.86 -16.86 -1.41
C VAL A 168 5.00 -17.17 -0.45
N LEU A 169 4.65 -17.41 0.82
CA LEU A 169 5.63 -17.77 1.85
C LEU A 169 5.84 -19.29 1.84
N ASN A 170 7.07 -19.72 1.57
CA ASN A 170 7.43 -21.14 1.55
C ASN A 170 7.65 -21.71 2.96
N ALA A 171 7.88 -23.02 3.04
CA ALA A 171 8.04 -23.74 4.31
C ALA A 171 9.27 -23.29 5.12
N ASP A 172 10.28 -22.70 4.47
CA ASP A 172 11.48 -22.16 5.10
C ASP A 172 11.29 -20.71 5.58
N GLY A 173 10.10 -20.13 5.37
CA GLY A 173 9.80 -18.74 5.74
C GLY A 173 10.32 -17.71 4.73
N ASN A 174 10.66 -18.11 3.50
CA ASN A 174 11.13 -17.21 2.46
C ASN A 174 10.01 -16.89 1.46
N TRP A 175 10.00 -15.65 0.97
CA TRP A 175 9.10 -15.23 -0.11
C TRP A 175 9.55 -15.83 -1.44
N GLU A 176 8.62 -16.47 -2.14
CA GLU A 176 8.81 -16.87 -3.53
C GLU A 176 8.01 -15.93 -4.44
N ASN A 177 8.74 -15.07 -5.15
CA ASN A 177 8.18 -14.03 -6.01
C ASN A 177 7.86 -14.59 -7.41
N PHE A 178 6.74 -14.16 -7.97
CA PHE A 178 6.31 -14.53 -9.33
C PHE A 178 5.32 -13.52 -9.89
N CYS A 179 5.08 -13.61 -11.19
CA CYS A 179 4.02 -12.89 -11.87
C CYS A 179 2.96 -13.88 -12.36
N MET A 180 1.69 -13.63 -12.01
CA MET A 180 0.55 -14.46 -12.39
C MET A 180 -0.48 -13.68 -13.20
N ASP A 181 -1.28 -14.39 -13.98
CA ASP A 181 -2.46 -13.83 -14.65
C ASP A 181 -3.66 -13.92 -13.71
N LEU A 182 -4.21 -12.76 -13.32
CA LEU A 182 -5.38 -12.69 -12.46
C LEU A 182 -6.60 -13.30 -13.13
N ALA A 183 -6.71 -13.44 -14.45
CA ALA A 183 -7.83 -14.13 -15.10
C ALA A 183 -7.72 -15.68 -15.04
N ASP A 184 -6.53 -16.23 -14.77
CA ASP A 184 -6.29 -17.67 -14.76
C ASP A 184 -6.74 -18.31 -13.42
N LYS A 185 -7.90 -18.98 -13.46
CA LYS A 185 -8.49 -19.65 -12.29
C LYS A 185 -7.59 -20.71 -11.65
N ALA A 186 -6.75 -21.39 -12.42
CA ALA A 186 -5.81 -22.36 -11.87
C ALA A 186 -4.71 -21.65 -11.07
N GLN A 187 -4.24 -20.51 -11.57
CA GLN A 187 -3.27 -19.69 -10.85
C GLN A 187 -3.86 -19.04 -9.60
N ARG A 188 -5.09 -18.52 -9.65
CA ARG A 188 -5.81 -18.04 -8.46
C ARG A 188 -5.89 -19.09 -7.36
N LYS A 189 -6.26 -20.32 -7.74
CA LYS A 189 -6.39 -21.43 -6.80
C LYS A 189 -5.05 -21.75 -6.14
N ALA A 190 -3.99 -21.90 -6.94
CA ALA A 190 -2.65 -22.19 -6.42
C ALA A 190 -2.16 -21.06 -5.49
N PHE A 191 -2.34 -19.79 -5.89
CA PHE A 191 -2.01 -18.65 -5.03
C PHE A 191 -2.72 -18.76 -3.69
N LYS A 192 -4.06 -18.91 -3.67
CA LYS A 192 -4.88 -19.05 -2.44
C LYS A 192 -4.46 -20.22 -1.55
N GLU A 193 -3.96 -21.30 -2.15
CA GLU A 193 -3.41 -22.46 -1.43
C GLU A 193 -1.99 -22.22 -0.87
N GLY A 194 -1.38 -21.06 -1.15
CA GLY A 194 -0.03 -20.69 -0.71
C GLY A 194 1.07 -21.31 -1.57
N VAL A 195 0.76 -21.64 -2.83
CA VAL A 195 1.67 -22.33 -3.75
C VAL A 195 1.94 -21.45 -4.96
N VAL A 196 3.20 -21.41 -5.41
CA VAL A 196 3.53 -20.71 -6.65
C VAL A 196 2.82 -21.39 -7.82
N PRO A 197 1.97 -20.68 -8.58
CA PRO A 197 1.21 -21.28 -9.65
C PRO A 197 2.09 -21.91 -10.74
N ALA A 198 1.66 -23.07 -11.25
CA ALA A 198 2.26 -23.64 -12.45
C ALA A 198 2.02 -22.71 -13.65
N GLY A 199 3.08 -22.36 -14.38
CA GLY A 199 3.00 -21.44 -15.52
C GLY A 199 3.16 -19.95 -15.17
N ALA A 200 3.21 -19.59 -13.88
CA ALA A 200 3.59 -18.25 -13.46
C ALA A 200 5.05 -17.94 -13.85
N LYS A 201 5.32 -16.69 -14.21
CA LYS A 201 6.67 -16.24 -14.53
C LYS A 201 7.42 -15.97 -13.23
N ARG A 202 8.49 -16.71 -12.95
CA ARG A 202 9.39 -16.42 -11.81
C ARG A 202 10.12 -15.10 -12.06
N VAL A 203 10.28 -14.32 -10.98
CA VAL A 203 10.95 -13.01 -10.98
C VAL A 203 12.19 -13.08 -10.10
#